data_AF-A0A963NLY0-F1
#
_entry.id   AF-A0A963NLY0-F1
#
_cell.length_a   1.000
_cell.length_b   1.000
_cell.length_c   1.000
_cell.angle_alpha   90.00
_cell.angle_beta   90.00
_cell.angle_gamma   90.00
#
_symmetry.space_group_name_H-M   'P 1'
#
loop_
_entity.id
_entity.type
_entity.pdbx_description
1 polymer ?
#
loop_
_entity_poly.entity_id
_entity_poly.type
_entity_poly.pdbx_seq_one_letter_code
_entity_poly.pdbx_strand_id
1 'polypeptide(L)' 'WIHETFAAGQETVGRPSRPDFLLQPGELLREAEGLRVVAYEDGFLDAPPRFVQRIAAMREPGPAAIVPSAGPLRHPL' A
#
# COMPACT_ATOMS: atom_id res chain seq x y z
N TRP A 1 -3.30 2.82 4.29
CA TRP A 1 -3.18 1.36 4.16
C TRP A 1 -1.80 1.06 3.60
N ILE A 2 -1.05 0.19 4.27
CA ILE A 2 0.32 -0.20 3.88
C ILE A 2 0.37 -1.72 3.99
N HIS A 3 0.66 -2.41 2.90
CA HIS A 3 0.77 -3.88 2.85
C HIS A 3 2.01 -4.30 2.05
N GLU A 4 2.64 -5.38 2.48
CA GLU A 4 3.77 -6.04 1.81
C GLU A 4 3.62 -7.56 2.03
N THR A 5 3.81 -8.35 0.98
CA THR A 5 3.89 -9.81 1.07
C THR A 5 4.64 -10.39 -0.14
N PHE A 6 4.83 -11.70 -0.16
CA PHE A 6 5.55 -12.40 -1.22
C PHE A 6 4.76 -12.45 -2.53
N ALA A 7 5.46 -12.19 -3.63
CA ALA A 7 4.91 -12.23 -4.98
C ALA A 7 5.26 -13.54 -5.69
N ALA A 8 4.56 -13.81 -6.79
CA ALA A 8 4.93 -14.84 -7.74
C ALA A 8 6.43 -14.73 -8.11
N GLY A 9 7.12 -15.87 -8.15
CA GLY A 9 8.57 -15.95 -8.27
C GLY A 9 9.27 -16.32 -6.96
N GLN A 10 8.65 -16.06 -5.79
CA GLN A 10 9.23 -16.45 -4.49
C GLN A 10 9.50 -17.95 -4.39
N GLU A 11 8.70 -18.78 -5.08
CA GLU A 11 8.89 -20.24 -5.14
C GLU A 11 10.24 -20.66 -5.73
N THR A 12 10.90 -19.78 -6.47
CA THR A 12 12.23 -20.02 -7.07
C THR A 12 13.38 -19.74 -6.12
N VAL A 13 13.17 -18.94 -5.07
CA VAL A 13 14.23 -18.44 -4.17
C VAL A 13 14.03 -18.85 -2.71
N GLY A 14 12.83 -19.27 -2.30
CA GLY A 14 12.59 -19.68 -0.92
C GLY A 14 11.15 -20.08 -0.59
N ARG A 15 10.77 -19.87 0.67
CA ARG A 15 9.40 -20.05 1.17
C ARG A 15 8.76 -18.67 1.43
N PRO A 16 7.43 -18.53 1.34
CA PRO A 16 6.44 -19.53 0.89
C PRO A 16 6.62 -19.86 -0.60
N SER A 17 6.24 -21.08 -1.00
CA SER A 17 6.41 -21.57 -2.38
C SER A 17 5.14 -22.19 -2.95
N ARG A 18 4.03 -22.16 -2.21
CA ARG A 18 2.73 -22.60 -2.74
C ARG A 18 2.10 -21.39 -3.44
N PRO A 19 1.60 -21.55 -4.68
CA PRO A 19 1.01 -20.45 -5.44
C PRO A 19 -0.11 -19.71 -4.69
N ASP A 20 -0.92 -20.42 -3.92
CA ASP A 20 -2.03 -19.85 -3.14
C ASP A 20 -1.59 -18.83 -2.07
N PHE A 21 -0.30 -18.76 -1.75
CA PHE A 21 0.27 -17.80 -0.80
C PHE A 21 1.14 -16.73 -1.49
N LEU A 22 1.13 -16.67 -2.81
CA LEU A 22 1.95 -15.76 -3.60
C LEU A 22 1.03 -14.83 -4.40
N LEU A 23 1.25 -13.53 -4.22
CA LEU A 23 0.50 -12.55 -4.97
C LEU A 23 0.79 -12.65 -6.46
N GLN A 24 -0.27 -12.59 -7.25
CA GLN A 24 -0.17 -12.40 -8.68
C GLN A 24 0.24 -10.96 -9.01
N PRO A 25 0.83 -10.71 -10.19
CA PRO A 25 1.16 -9.36 -10.62
C PRO A 25 -0.04 -8.41 -10.56
N GLY A 26 0.15 -7.29 -9.85
CA GLY A 26 -0.87 -6.26 -9.64
C GLY A 26 -2.03 -6.65 -8.72
N GLU A 27 -1.94 -7.72 -7.94
CA GLU A 27 -3.01 -8.12 -7.00
C GLU A 27 -3.29 -7.03 -5.96
N LEU A 28 -2.27 -6.43 -5.34
CA LEU A 28 -2.44 -5.32 -4.40
C LEU A 28 -3.02 -4.06 -5.04
N LEU A 29 -2.82 -3.85 -6.35
CA LEU A 29 -3.45 -2.74 -7.07
C LEU A 29 -4.97 -2.94 -7.18
N ARG A 30 -5.41 -4.18 -7.41
CA ARG A 30 -6.83 -4.54 -7.43
C ARG A 30 -7.45 -4.44 -6.04
N GLU A 31 -6.73 -4.89 -5.01
CA GLU A 31 -7.19 -4.72 -3.62
C GLU A 31 -7.28 -3.25 -3.19
N ALA A 32 -6.42 -2.40 -3.75
CA ALA A 32 -6.43 -0.96 -3.50
C ALA A 32 -7.49 -0.19 -4.30
N GLU A 33 -8.38 -0.86 -5.04
CA GLU A 33 -9.44 -0.19 -5.79
C GLU A 33 -10.26 0.75 -4.88
N GLY A 34 -10.47 1.99 -5.35
CA GLY A 34 -11.12 3.04 -4.56
C GLY A 34 -10.23 3.76 -3.55
N LEU A 35 -8.93 3.45 -3.51
CA LEU A 35 -7.91 4.22 -2.79
C LEU A 35 -6.99 4.95 -3.78
N ARG A 36 -6.41 6.07 -3.34
CA ARG A 36 -5.29 6.69 -4.05
C ARG A 36 -4.00 5.97 -3.69
N VAL A 37 -3.38 5.35 -4.67
CA VAL A 37 -2.06 4.72 -4.52
C VAL A 37 -1.00 5.82 -4.40
N VAL A 38 -0.17 5.73 -3.37
CA VAL A 38 0.95 6.65 -3.09
C VAL A 38 2.26 6.05 -3.59
N ALA A 39 2.46 4.75 -3.36
CA ALA A 39 3.60 3.99 -3.85
C ALA A 39 3.20 2.54 -4.07
N TYR A 40 3.75 1.92 -5.11
CA TYR A 40 3.59 0.51 -5.43
C TYR A 40 4.90 -0.03 -5.98
N GLU A 41 5.24 -1.25 -5.59
CA GLU A 41 6.41 -1.98 -6.08
C GLU A 41 6.07 -3.46 -6.23
N ASP A 42 6.55 -4.06 -7.32
CA ASP A 42 6.52 -5.48 -7.62
C ASP A 42 7.91 -5.85 -8.16
N GLY A 43 8.67 -6.62 -7.39
CA GLY A 43 10.07 -6.82 -7.72
C GLY A 43 10.83 -7.76 -6.81
N PHE A 44 12.10 -7.94 -7.18
CA PHE A 44 13.04 -8.79 -6.48
C PHE A 44 13.94 -7.94 -5.57
N LEU A 45 14.12 -8.38 -4.32
CA LEU A 45 15.02 -7.79 -3.36
C LEU A 45 16.15 -8.76 -3.06
N ASP A 46 17.38 -8.28 -3.19
CA ASP A 46 18.57 -8.98 -2.73
C ASP A 46 18.73 -8.87 -1.20
N ALA A 47 19.40 -9.86 -0.59
CA ALA A 47 19.81 -9.89 0.81
C ALA A 47 18.69 -9.68 1.88
N PRO A 48 17.88 -10.72 2.19
CA PRO A 48 17.84 -12.02 1.54
C PRO A 48 17.03 -11.98 0.23
N PRO A 49 17.37 -12.83 -0.75
CA PRO A 49 16.61 -13.00 -2.01
C PRO A 49 15.12 -13.23 -1.75
N ARG A 50 14.27 -12.35 -2.27
CA ARG A 50 12.82 -12.50 -2.22
C ARG A 50 12.10 -11.72 -3.30
N PHE A 51 11.02 -12.28 -3.81
CA PHE A 51 10.06 -11.57 -4.66
C PHE A 51 8.94 -11.01 -3.78
N VAL A 52 8.69 -9.70 -3.88
CA VAL A 52 7.70 -9.00 -3.06
C VAL A 52 6.82 -8.12 -3.90
N GLN A 53 5.58 -7.96 -3.44
CA GLN A 53 4.72 -6.87 -3.85
C GLN A 53 4.39 -6.05 -2.60
N ARG A 54 4.52 -4.72 -2.71
CA ARG A 54 4.20 -3.80 -1.61
C ARG A 54 3.52 -2.55 -2.10
N ILE A 55 2.67 -2.00 -1.24
CA ILE A 55 1.83 -0.86 -1.57
C ILE A 55 1.63 0.04 -0.36
N ALA A 56 1.57 1.35 -0.63
CA ALA A 56 1.02 2.35 0.27
C ALA A 56 -0.10 3.08 -0.47
N ALA A 57 -1.31 3.07 0.12
CA ALA A 57 -2.46 3.77 -0.42
C ALA A 57 -3.25 4.48 0.69
N MET A 58 -3.98 5.51 0.31
CA MET A 58 -4.82 6.29 1.23
C MET A 58 -6.19 6.52 0.64
N ARG A 59 -7.20 6.64 1.50
CA ARG A 59 -8.48 7.22 1.07
C ARG A 59 -8.21 8.67 0.70
N GLU A 60 -8.68 9.11 -0.46
CA GLU A 60 -8.76 10.54 -0.68
C GLU A 60 -9.74 11.10 0.35
N PRO A 61 -9.39 12.19 1.05
CA PRO A 61 -10.44 12.96 1.68
C PRO A 61 -11.39 13.35 0.54
N GLY A 62 -12.68 13.00 0.68
CA GLY A 62 -13.72 13.56 -0.18
C GLY A 62 -13.55 15.09 -0.22
N PRO A 63 -14.03 15.76 -1.27
CA PRO A 63 -13.78 17.18 -1.49
C PRO A 63 -13.94 17.90 -0.17
N ALA A 64 -12.81 18.43 0.35
CA ALA A 64 -12.80 19.06 1.64
C ALA A 64 -13.91 20.11 1.58
N ALA A 65 -14.94 19.95 2.41
CA ALA A 65 -15.81 21.08 2.69
C ALA A 65 -14.84 22.19 3.07
N ILE A 66 -14.83 23.27 2.28
CA ILE A 66 -14.02 24.44 2.57
C ILE A 66 -14.57 24.93 3.90
N VAL A 67 -14.01 24.44 4.99
CA VAL A 67 -14.29 24.95 6.31
C VAL A 67 -13.50 26.24 6.37
N PRO A 68 -14.15 27.41 6.33
CA PRO A 68 -13.42 28.65 6.52
C PRO A 68 -12.66 28.50 7.84
N SER A 69 -11.35 28.73 7.80
CA SER A 69 -10.52 28.73 8.99
C SER A 69 -11.14 29.71 9.99
N ALA A 70 -11.79 29.17 11.01
CA ALA A 70 -12.18 29.97 12.15
C ALA A 70 -10.87 30.44 12.78
N GLY A 71 -10.66 31.76 12.76
CA GLY A 71 -9.47 32.38 13.35
C GLY A 71 -9.26 31.91 14.80
N PRO A 72 -8.05 32.12 15.36
CA PRO A 72 -7.66 31.55 16.64
C PRO A 72 -8.69 31.83 17.72
N LEU A 73 -9.07 30.77 18.45
CA LEU A 73 -9.95 30.84 19.61
C LEU A 73 -9.27 31.71 20.68
N ARG A 74 -9.77 32.93 20.84
CA ARG A 74 -9.38 33.84 21.93
C ARG A 74 -10.13 33.40 23.19
N HIS A 75 -9.41 32.80 24.12
CA HIS A 75 -9.94 32.48 25.44
C HIS A 75 -10.09 33.78 26.24
N PRO A 76 -11.27 34.10 26.80
CA PRO A 76 -11.41 35.24 27.70
C PRO A 76 -10.68 34.95 29.02
N LEU A 77 -10.07 35.99 29.57
CA LEU A 77 -9.37 36.01 30.86
C LEU A 77 -10.35 35.93 32.04
#